data_AF-A0A418STT4-F1
#
_entry.id   AF-A0A418STT4-F1
#
_cell.length_a   1.000
_cell.length_b   1.000
_cell.length_c   1.000
_cell.angle_alpha   90.00
_cell.angle_beta   90.00
_cell.angle_gamma   90.00
#
_symmetry.space_group_name_H-M   'P 1'
#
loop_
_entity.id
_entity.type
_entity.pdbx_description
1 polymer ?
#
loop_
_entity_poly.entity_id
_entity_poly.type
_entity_poly.pdbx_seq_one_letter_code
_entity_poly.pdbx_strand_id
1 'polypeptide(L)'
;MASKLVMNEAIKAVEVSLTGLDGERIGVVSRQEALELAKQLKADLVCDSLMSSPPPCRLVSRGAAKQEKDKAGKEARQKDGQVKVKEIRLTASIEDHDYETKRRQAEKLLESGYGVLLVVRIQGKEGPAAKALLEGLATDLKVRGTRKTGVQLSGKQAALELMPK
;
A
#
# COMPACT_ATOMS: atom_id res chain seq x y z
N MET A 1 5.17 9.62 13.24
CA MET A 1 4.54 9.70 14.58
C MET A 1 3.18 10.35 14.38
N ALA A 2 2.08 9.64 14.64
CA ALA A 2 0.74 10.16 14.39
C ALA A 2 0.41 11.25 15.41
N SER A 3 0.55 12.52 15.02
CA SER A 3 0.09 13.66 15.81
C SER A 3 -1.40 13.49 16.05
N LYS A 4 -1.79 13.36 17.32
CA LYS A 4 -3.18 13.26 17.75
C LYS A 4 -3.88 14.56 17.38
N LEU A 5 -4.63 14.56 16.27
CA LEU A 5 -5.36 15.72 15.78
C LEU A 5 -6.47 16.07 16.77
N VAL A 6 -6.42 17.27 17.33
CA VAL A 6 -7.45 17.81 18.21
C VAL A 6 -8.36 18.70 17.38
N MET A 7 -9.67 18.51 17.51
CA MET A 7 -10.66 19.12 16.60
C MET A 7 -11.74 19.86 17.37
N ASN A 8 -12.24 20.94 16.76
CA ASN A 8 -13.39 21.71 17.21
C ASN A 8 -13.31 22.07 18.71
N GLU A 9 -14.31 21.71 19.49
CA GLU A 9 -14.42 22.04 20.91
C GLU A 9 -13.36 21.36 21.78
N ALA A 10 -12.65 20.34 21.27
CA ALA A 10 -11.55 19.72 21.99
C ALA A 10 -10.31 20.63 22.09
N ILE A 11 -10.26 21.70 21.30
CA ILE A 11 -9.19 22.71 21.34
C ILE A 11 -9.42 23.61 22.56
N LYS A 12 -8.47 23.58 23.50
CA LYS A 12 -8.53 24.35 24.76
C LYS A 12 -7.72 25.65 24.76
N ALA A 13 -7.03 25.96 23.67
CA ALA A 13 -6.24 27.19 23.54
C ALA A 13 -7.15 28.43 23.49
N VAL A 14 -6.65 29.57 23.98
CA VAL A 14 -7.39 30.85 23.98
C VAL A 14 -7.35 31.49 22.58
N GLU A 15 -6.17 31.46 21.97
CA GLU A 15 -5.90 31.97 20.62
C GLU A 15 -5.33 30.84 19.75
N VAL A 16 -5.59 30.91 18.45
CA VAL A 16 -5.13 29.93 17.46
C VAL A 16 -4.62 30.63 16.22
N SER A 17 -3.58 30.09 15.59
CA SER A 17 -3.16 30.54 14.26
C SER A 17 -4.01 29.83 13.21
N LEU A 18 -4.94 30.56 12.58
CA LEU A 18 -5.93 30.00 11.68
C LEU A 18 -5.50 30.11 10.22
N THR A 19 -5.68 29.01 9.51
CA THR A 19 -5.64 28.96 8.04
C THR A 19 -7.00 28.50 7.52
N GLY A 20 -7.54 29.22 6.54
CA GLY A 20 -8.84 28.97 5.91
C GLY A 20 -8.87 27.70 5.05
N LEU A 21 -10.05 27.43 4.47
CA LEU A 21 -10.31 26.22 3.68
C LEU A 21 -9.45 26.13 2.42
N ASP A 22 -9.22 27.25 1.75
CA ASP A 22 -8.45 27.34 0.51
C ASP A 22 -6.94 27.59 0.75
N GLY A 23 -6.48 27.43 1.99
CA GLY A 23 -5.08 27.68 2.36
C GLY A 23 -4.74 29.15 2.64
N GLU A 24 -5.75 30.02 2.69
CA GLU A 24 -5.60 31.43 3.06
C GLU A 24 -5.15 31.58 4.52
N ARG A 25 -4.11 32.37 4.77
CA ARG A 25 -3.61 32.62 6.12
C ARG A 25 -4.40 33.77 6.77
N ILE A 26 -5.34 33.43 7.64
CA ILE A 26 -6.18 34.39 8.36
C ILE A 26 -5.37 35.05 9.50
N GLY A 27 -4.40 34.33 10.07
CA GLY A 27 -3.53 34.85 11.13
C GLY A 27 -3.93 34.35 12.51
N VAL A 28 -3.56 35.08 13.56
CA VAL A 28 -3.90 34.72 14.95
C VAL A 28 -5.28 35.26 15.27
N VAL A 29 -6.21 34.37 15.62
CA VAL A 29 -7.59 34.70 15.99
C VAL A 29 -7.96 34.02 17.31
N SER A 30 -9.03 34.49 17.95
CA SER A 30 -9.54 33.81 19.14
C SER A 30 -10.11 32.44 18.78
N ARG A 31 -10.09 31.51 19.75
CA ARG A 31 -10.73 30.20 19.59
C ARG A 31 -12.21 30.31 19.19
N GLN A 32 -12.92 31.29 19.75
CA GLN A 32 -14.33 31.49 19.48
C GLN A 32 -14.57 31.88 18.02
N GLU A 33 -13.83 32.87 17.52
CA GLU A 33 -13.89 33.29 16.11
C GLU A 33 -13.54 32.13 15.16
N ALA A 34 -12.51 31.35 15.49
CA ALA A 34 -12.13 30.19 14.68
C ALA A 34 -13.24 29.11 14.62
N LEU A 35 -13.95 28.87 15.73
CA LEU A 35 -15.08 27.95 15.78
C LEU A 35 -16.32 28.50 15.06
N GLU A 36 -16.56 29.81 15.13
CA GLU A 36 -17.63 30.48 14.41
C GLU A 36 -17.41 30.44 12.90
N LEU A 37 -16.20 30.75 12.44
CA LEU A 37 -15.80 30.62 11.04
C LEU A 37 -15.96 29.18 10.54
N ALA A 38 -15.54 28.20 11.35
CA ALA A 38 -15.75 26.79 11.04
C ALA A 38 -17.26 26.46 10.89
N LYS A 39 -18.12 26.96 11.78
CA LYS A 39 -19.58 26.76 11.69
C LYS A 39 -20.19 27.44 10.47
N GLN A 40 -19.81 28.69 10.18
CA GLN A 40 -20.30 29.46 9.02
C GLN A 40 -19.94 28.76 7.71
N LEU A 41 -18.71 28.27 7.61
CA LEU A 41 -18.19 27.60 6.40
C LEU A 41 -18.51 26.11 6.34
N LYS A 42 -19.33 25.59 7.28
CA LYS A 42 -19.63 24.15 7.41
C LYS A 42 -18.35 23.31 7.38
N ALA A 43 -17.34 23.74 8.13
CA ALA A 43 -16.03 23.13 8.26
C ALA A 43 -15.76 22.68 9.70
N ASP A 44 -14.77 21.81 9.86
CA ASP A 44 -14.15 21.42 11.11
C ASP A 44 -12.87 22.22 11.32
N LEU A 45 -12.70 22.73 12.54
CA LEU A 45 -11.43 23.31 12.97
C LEU A 45 -10.52 22.19 13.46
N VAL A 46 -9.37 22.00 12.82
CA VAL A 46 -8.40 20.95 13.16
C VAL A 46 -7.09 21.60 13.54
N CYS A 47 -6.55 21.28 14.72
CA CYS A 47 -5.21 21.74 15.10
C CYS A 47 -4.15 20.69 14.76
N ASP A 48 -3.14 21.12 14.01
CA ASP A 48 -2.03 20.28 13.55
C ASP A 48 -1.05 19.96 14.69
N SER A 49 -0.87 20.91 15.61
CA SER A 49 0.04 20.78 16.75
C SER A 49 -0.44 21.61 17.94
N LEU A 50 -0.22 21.09 19.15
CA LEU A 50 -0.41 21.82 20.41
C LEU A 50 0.90 22.30 21.03
N MET A 51 2.04 22.07 20.35
CA MET A 51 3.37 22.41 20.87
C MET A 51 3.72 23.90 20.71
N SER A 52 2.93 24.65 19.93
CA SER A 52 3.15 26.06 19.66
C SER A 52 2.08 26.91 20.33
N SER A 53 2.45 28.10 20.81
CA SER A 53 1.53 29.10 21.34
C SER A 53 1.68 30.39 20.51
N PRO A 54 0.71 30.75 19.66
CA PRO A 54 -0.59 30.10 19.45
C PRO A 54 -0.49 28.82 18.58
N PRO A 55 -1.31 27.77 18.84
CA PRO A 55 -1.29 26.53 18.08
C PRO A 55 -1.79 26.73 16.65
N PRO A 56 -1.15 26.10 15.64
CA PRO A 56 -1.59 26.15 14.25
C PRO A 56 -2.82 25.28 14.03
N CYS A 57 -3.90 25.91 13.57
CA CYS A 57 -5.17 25.25 13.26
C CYS A 57 -5.65 25.62 11.85
N ARG A 58 -6.30 24.65 11.19
CA ARG A 58 -6.84 24.77 9.84
C ARG A 58 -8.32 24.46 9.80
N LEU A 59 -9.05 25.11 8.91
CA LEU A 59 -10.41 24.74 8.56
C LEU A 59 -10.39 23.60 7.53
N VAL A 60 -11.22 22.58 7.75
CA VAL A 60 -11.36 21.41 6.87
C VAL A 60 -12.84 21.18 6.61
N SER A 61 -13.30 21.15 5.36
CA SER A 61 -14.74 21.08 5.05
C SER A 61 -15.42 19.82 5.61
N ARG A 62 -16.59 19.98 6.25
CA ARG A 62 -17.43 18.86 6.71
C ARG A 62 -18.13 18.22 5.51
N GLY A 63 -17.41 17.33 4.83
CA GLY A 63 -18.06 16.32 4.00
C GLY A 63 -18.17 16.63 2.50
N ALA A 64 -17.04 16.62 1.80
CA ALA A 64 -16.95 15.85 0.54
C ALA A 64 -16.41 14.41 0.78
N ALA A 65 -16.13 14.06 2.05
CA ALA A 65 -15.40 12.86 2.43
C ALA A 65 -16.22 11.56 2.52
N LYS A 66 -17.40 11.47 1.89
CA LYS A 66 -18.16 10.19 1.78
C LYS A 66 -18.44 9.72 0.36
N GLN A 67 -18.09 10.49 -0.67
CA GLN A 67 -18.16 10.00 -2.07
C GLN A 67 -16.80 9.91 -2.76
N GLU A 68 -15.80 10.68 -2.32
CA GLU A 68 -14.46 10.60 -2.92
C GLU A 68 -13.52 9.62 -2.22
N LYS A 69 -13.71 9.26 -0.96
CA LYS A 69 -12.83 8.27 -0.31
C LYS A 69 -12.96 6.86 -0.89
N ASP A 70 -14.10 6.53 -1.50
CA ASP A 70 -14.30 5.28 -2.25
C ASP A 70 -13.73 5.33 -3.68
N LYS A 71 -13.47 6.53 -4.24
CA LYS A 71 -12.83 6.70 -5.56
C LYS A 71 -11.32 6.94 -5.42
N ALA A 72 -10.90 7.87 -4.58
CA ALA A 72 -9.50 8.17 -4.29
C ALA A 72 -8.80 7.05 -3.49
N GLY A 73 -9.53 6.27 -2.67
CA GLY A 73 -8.97 5.06 -2.04
C GLY A 73 -8.70 3.94 -3.05
N LYS A 74 -9.45 3.90 -4.16
CA LYS A 74 -9.18 2.98 -5.28
C LYS A 74 -8.02 3.48 -6.14
N GLU A 75 -7.90 4.79 -6.37
CA GLU A 75 -6.84 5.38 -7.19
C GLU A 75 -5.50 5.55 -6.45
N ALA A 76 -5.51 5.86 -5.15
CA ALA A 76 -4.28 5.96 -4.33
C ALA A 76 -3.73 4.57 -3.95
N ARG A 77 -4.59 3.55 -3.74
CA ARG A 77 -4.13 2.15 -3.64
C ARG A 77 -3.66 1.56 -4.97
N GLN A 78 -4.06 2.15 -6.09
CA GLN A 78 -3.50 1.81 -7.40
C GLN A 78 -2.13 2.47 -7.63
N LYS A 79 -1.83 3.59 -6.94
CA LYS A 79 -0.56 4.33 -7.06
C LYS A 79 0.46 4.04 -5.96
N ASP A 80 0.09 3.39 -4.87
CA ASP A 80 1.04 2.77 -3.93
C ASP A 80 1.75 1.62 -4.65
N GLY A 81 2.82 1.99 -5.37
CA GLY A 81 3.70 1.16 -6.20
C GLY A 81 4.51 0.11 -5.44
N GLN A 82 3.90 -0.59 -4.49
CA GLN A 82 4.40 -1.89 -4.07
C GLN A 82 3.84 -2.93 -5.02
N VAL A 83 4.69 -3.39 -5.95
CA VAL A 83 4.47 -4.64 -6.70
C VAL A 83 4.18 -5.72 -5.67
N LYS A 84 2.90 -6.06 -5.50
CA LYS A 84 2.49 -7.09 -4.56
C LYS A 84 3.01 -8.41 -5.08
N VAL A 85 3.83 -9.09 -4.28
CA VAL A 85 4.36 -10.40 -4.62
C VAL A 85 3.39 -11.46 -4.12
N LYS A 86 2.91 -12.32 -5.02
CA LYS A 86 2.08 -13.47 -4.67
C LYS A 86 2.91 -14.74 -4.71
N GLU A 87 2.74 -15.57 -3.69
CA GLU A 87 3.44 -16.85 -3.58
C GLU A 87 2.64 -17.96 -4.27
N ILE A 88 3.30 -18.75 -5.11
CA ILE A 88 2.78 -19.98 -5.69
C ILE A 88 3.63 -21.14 -5.17
N ARG A 89 2.98 -22.05 -4.45
CA ARG A 89 3.62 -23.27 -3.95
C ARG A 89 3.47 -24.41 -4.93
N LEU A 90 4.56 -25.12 -5.16
CA LEU A 90 4.67 -26.31 -5.98
C LEU A 90 5.39 -27.42 -5.18
N THR A 91 5.28 -28.65 -5.69
CA THR A 91 5.96 -29.82 -5.14
C THR A 91 6.97 -30.33 -6.16
N ALA A 92 8.06 -30.96 -5.72
CA ALA A 92 9.07 -31.49 -6.64
C ALA A 92 8.52 -32.62 -7.54
N SER A 93 7.51 -33.35 -7.06
CA SER A 93 6.76 -34.38 -7.80
C SER A 93 5.45 -33.81 -8.38
N ILE A 94 5.52 -32.72 -9.15
CA ILE A 94 4.33 -32.14 -9.81
C ILE A 94 3.96 -32.97 -11.06
N GLU A 95 2.67 -33.18 -11.29
CA GLU A 95 2.15 -33.78 -12.52
C GLU A 95 2.05 -32.74 -13.64
N ASP A 96 2.13 -33.15 -14.90
CA ASP A 96 2.14 -32.26 -16.07
C ASP A 96 0.93 -31.31 -16.11
N HIS A 97 -0.26 -31.81 -15.73
CA HIS A 97 -1.47 -31.00 -15.71
C HIS A 97 -1.47 -29.91 -14.61
N ASP A 98 -0.96 -30.23 -13.42
CA ASP A 98 -0.83 -29.26 -12.34
C ASP A 98 0.28 -28.24 -12.66
N TYR A 99 1.37 -28.68 -13.28
CA TYR A 99 2.43 -27.80 -13.77
C TYR A 99 1.88 -26.72 -14.71
N GLU A 100 1.09 -27.13 -15.70
CA GLU A 100 0.50 -26.19 -16.66
C GLU A 100 -0.47 -25.21 -15.99
N THR A 101 -1.25 -25.70 -15.01
CA THR A 101 -2.17 -24.86 -14.24
C THR A 101 -1.41 -23.79 -13.43
N LYS A 102 -0.32 -24.18 -12.75
CA LYS A 102 0.53 -23.26 -11.98
C LYS A 102 1.26 -22.27 -12.87
N ARG A 103 1.73 -22.70 -14.04
CA ARG A 103 2.33 -21.83 -15.06
C ARG A 103 1.33 -20.77 -15.52
N ARG A 104 0.13 -21.17 -15.95
CA ARG A 104 -0.93 -20.23 -16.38
C ARG A 104 -1.33 -19.27 -15.25
N GLN A 105 -1.35 -19.74 -14.01
CA GLN A 105 -1.59 -18.89 -12.84
C GLN A 105 -0.47 -17.85 -12.67
N ALA A 106 0.79 -18.24 -12.80
CA ALA A 106 1.93 -17.33 -12.73
C ALA A 106 1.90 -16.30 -13.88
N GLU A 107 1.60 -16.72 -15.11
CA GLU A 107 1.45 -15.84 -16.28
C GLU A 107 0.40 -14.77 -16.03
N LYS A 108 -0.81 -15.16 -15.60
CA LYS A 108 -1.89 -14.21 -15.30
C LYS A 108 -1.52 -13.19 -14.22
N LEU A 109 -0.73 -13.61 -13.22
CA LEU A 109 -0.29 -12.72 -12.16
C LEU A 109 0.74 -11.70 -12.65
N LEU A 110 1.69 -12.14 -13.47
CA LEU A 110 2.67 -11.26 -14.11
C LEU A 110 1.98 -10.27 -15.06
N GLU A 111 1.02 -10.73 -15.86
CA GLU A 111 0.21 -9.85 -16.74
C GLU A 111 -0.61 -8.82 -15.95
N SER A 112 -1.06 -9.19 -14.75
CA SER A 112 -1.81 -8.28 -13.87
C SER A 112 -0.91 -7.30 -13.08
N GLY A 113 0.41 -7.30 -13.32
CA GLY A 113 1.36 -6.42 -12.64
C GLY A 113 1.76 -6.86 -11.22
N TYR A 114 1.52 -8.14 -10.87
CA TYR A 114 1.96 -8.72 -9.59
C TYR A 114 3.30 -9.44 -9.76
N GLY A 115 4.15 -9.34 -8.74
CA GLY A 115 5.32 -10.20 -8.61
C GLY A 115 4.89 -11.62 -8.26
N VAL A 116 5.67 -12.62 -8.66
CA VAL A 116 5.39 -14.02 -8.37
C VAL A 116 6.60 -14.63 -7.66
N LEU A 117 6.36 -15.20 -6.47
CA LEU A 117 7.34 -16.00 -5.75
C LEU A 117 6.97 -17.48 -5.92
N LEU A 118 7.71 -18.20 -6.75
CA LEU A 118 7.56 -19.64 -6.95
C LEU A 118 8.32 -20.36 -5.84
N VAL A 119 7.64 -21.19 -5.05
CA VAL A 119 8.24 -21.95 -3.94
C VAL A 119 7.99 -23.43 -4.17
N VAL A 120 9.05 -24.22 -4.35
CA VAL A 120 8.98 -25.68 -4.44
C VAL A 120 9.38 -26.26 -3.10
N ARG A 121 8.49 -27.05 -2.49
CA ARG A 121 8.84 -27.81 -1.29
C ARG A 121 9.76 -28.98 -1.66
N ILE A 122 10.88 -29.10 -0.95
CA ILE A 122 11.85 -30.19 -1.14
C ILE A 122 11.62 -31.24 -0.07
N GLN A 123 11.51 -32.51 -0.45
CA GLN A 123 11.54 -33.63 0.49
C GLN A 123 12.78 -34.51 0.23
N GLY A 124 13.66 -34.65 1.21
CA GLY A 124 14.85 -35.50 1.08
C GLY A 124 15.86 -34.99 0.03
N LYS A 125 16.17 -35.81 -0.98
CA LYS A 125 17.21 -35.54 -2.00
C LYS A 125 16.67 -34.86 -3.27
N GLU A 126 15.45 -34.32 -3.24
CA GLU A 126 14.79 -33.71 -4.41
C GLU A 126 15.28 -32.29 -4.76
N GLY A 127 16.30 -31.76 -4.07
CA GLY A 127 16.84 -30.42 -4.32
C GLY A 127 17.22 -30.13 -5.78
N PRO A 128 17.92 -31.04 -6.50
CA PRO A 128 18.24 -30.87 -7.91
C PRO A 128 17.00 -30.83 -8.81
N ALA A 129 16.00 -31.66 -8.54
CA ALA A 129 14.75 -31.70 -9.31
C ALA A 129 13.94 -30.41 -9.13
N ALA A 130 13.84 -29.91 -7.89
CA ALA A 130 13.19 -28.64 -7.59
C ALA A 130 13.85 -27.45 -8.30
N LYS A 131 15.19 -27.45 -8.40
CA LYS A 131 15.93 -26.42 -9.12
C LYS A 131 15.64 -26.47 -10.63
N ALA A 132 15.70 -27.65 -11.25
CA ALA A 132 15.42 -27.82 -12.68
C ALA A 132 13.99 -27.38 -13.05
N LEU A 133 13.01 -27.71 -12.20
CA LEU A 133 11.62 -27.29 -12.37
C LEU A 133 11.46 -25.77 -12.34
N LEU A 134 12.08 -25.10 -11.36
CA LEU A 134 12.05 -23.63 -11.27
C LEU A 134 12.74 -22.96 -12.46
N GLU A 135 13.85 -23.52 -12.96
CA GLU A 135 14.54 -23.01 -14.14
C GLU A 135 13.71 -23.19 -15.43
N GLY A 136 12.97 -24.31 -15.54
CA GLY A 136 11.99 -24.55 -16.60
C GLY A 136 10.88 -23.50 -16.59
N LEU A 137 10.21 -23.32 -15.44
CA LEU A 137 9.18 -22.29 -15.27
C LEU A 137 9.72 -20.89 -15.52
N ALA A 138 10.93 -20.58 -15.07
CA ALA A 138 11.55 -19.28 -15.33
C ALA A 138 11.69 -19.02 -16.83
N THR A 139 12.04 -20.06 -17.61
CA THR A 139 12.22 -19.95 -19.06
C THR A 139 10.90 -19.78 -19.79
N ASP A 140 9.88 -20.55 -19.38
CA ASP A 140 8.52 -20.40 -19.88
C ASP A 140 7.94 -19.01 -19.61
N LEU A 141 8.21 -18.45 -18.42
CA LEU A 141 7.68 -17.17 -17.96
C LEU A 141 8.51 -15.94 -18.39
N LYS A 142 9.65 -16.12 -19.08
CA LYS A 142 10.51 -15.03 -19.59
C LYS A 142 9.78 -14.04 -20.50
N VAL A 143 8.71 -14.49 -21.16
CA VAL A 143 7.90 -13.67 -22.07
C VAL A 143 7.17 -12.56 -21.32
N ARG A 144 6.77 -12.79 -20.07
CA ARG A 144 5.91 -11.89 -19.27
C ARG A 144 6.58 -11.37 -17.99
N GLY A 145 7.63 -12.04 -17.50
CA GLY A 145 8.33 -11.67 -16.28
C GLY A 145 9.84 -11.65 -16.42
N THR A 146 10.48 -10.81 -15.63
CA THR A 146 11.94 -10.75 -15.48
C THR A 146 12.33 -11.41 -14.16
N ARG A 147 13.31 -12.31 -14.19
CA ARG A 147 13.87 -12.89 -12.96
C ARG A 147 14.58 -11.80 -12.15
N LYS A 148 14.20 -11.63 -10.89
CA LYS A 148 14.84 -10.66 -9.99
C LYS A 148 15.98 -11.30 -9.21
N THR A 149 15.78 -12.53 -8.77
CA THR A 149 16.74 -13.28 -7.96
C THR A 149 17.00 -14.64 -8.60
N GLY A 150 18.20 -15.20 -8.39
CA GLY A 150 18.49 -16.60 -8.74
C GLY A 150 17.66 -17.58 -7.88
N VAL A 151 17.61 -18.85 -8.29
CA VAL A 151 16.96 -19.90 -7.50
C VAL A 151 17.66 -20.05 -6.15
N GLN A 152 16.97 -19.73 -5.07
CA GLN A 152 17.48 -19.90 -3.71
C GLN A 152 17.08 -21.29 -3.20
N LEU A 153 18.07 -22.09 -2.81
CA LEU A 153 17.85 -23.38 -2.18
C LEU A 153 17.98 -23.24 -0.67
N SER A 154 16.85 -23.21 0.02
CA SER A 154 16.79 -23.41 1.47
C SER A 154 16.57 -24.91 1.72
N GLY A 155 17.22 -25.53 2.70
CA GLY A 155 17.23 -27.01 2.86
C GLY A 155 15.86 -27.71 2.91
N LYS A 156 14.75 -26.96 3.07
CA LYS A 156 13.37 -27.46 3.03
C LYS A 156 12.55 -26.98 1.82
N GLN A 157 13.03 -25.99 1.05
CA GLN A 157 12.32 -25.38 -0.07
C GLN A 157 13.26 -24.65 -1.04
N ALA A 158 12.99 -24.77 -2.33
CA ALA A 158 13.58 -23.92 -3.37
C ALA A 158 12.63 -22.74 -3.65
N ALA A 159 13.16 -21.53 -3.83
CA ALA A 159 12.36 -20.36 -4.16
C ALA A 159 12.95 -19.57 -5.33
N LEU A 160 12.08 -19.00 -6.16
CA LEU A 160 12.42 -18.12 -7.27
C LEU A 160 11.45 -16.93 -7.32
N GLU A 161 11.98 -15.72 -7.33
CA GLU A 161 11.18 -14.49 -7.47
C GLU A 161 11.25 -13.95 -8.90
N LEU A 162 10.07 -13.82 -9.51
CA LEU A 162 9.85 -13.22 -10.81
C LEU A 162 9.08 -11.91 -10.64
N MET A 163 9.54 -10.86 -11.32
CA MET A 163 8.83 -9.59 -11.38
C MET A 163 8.12 -9.43 -12.73
N PRO A 164 6.96 -8.78 -12.77
CA PRO A 164 6.30 -8.44 -14.03
C PRO A 164 7.23 -7.50 -14.81
N LYS A 165 7.20 -7.64 -16.13
CA LYS A 165 8.00 -6.82 -17.04
C LYS A 165 7.34 -5.47 -17.30
#